data_AF-A0AAD5MK00-F1
#
_entry.id   AF-A0AAD5MK00-F1
#
_cell.length_a   1.000
_cell.length_b   1.000
_cell.length_c   1.000
_cell.angle_alpha   90.00
_cell.angle_beta   90.00
_cell.angle_gamma   90.00
#
_symmetry.space_group_name_H-M   'P 1'
#
loop_
_entity.id
_entity.type
_entity.pdbx_description
1 polymer ?
#
loop_
_entity_poly.entity_id
_entity_poly.type
_entity_poly.pdbx_seq_one_letter_code
_entity_poly.pdbx_strand_id
1 'polypeptide(L)'
;MNIAKHRAKVLREIVSLPGSVDRTGSPIVAIIPTSSDTVNTSHKTSINDVDSVLLQYENLVSVLGYFSEVIGDYAAEKGLCILIDGRKISPKTLKNVLRACQQAFYHRIRLAIIVQPDKFLHQQKINFDLIVEGYEFRTCLVSLHKLSKYIDISQLPEAFGGTYGYDAEQWCDEREKIENTMSELNTLAQDLLQSNGRLQLESDDATILAGKRLVADLKKSDNIHHNLVAKAVMNKIGEIEKLAAMPQKEAELSKLNAENEERCRMLEEHAEGVNRLLDWIEGPGEKWLLTLHEIGENKDEARQLVKEHQQLALKSKEIIAQADELADLASRLMAAVPAHSITLEKAREQVRGLARQYANRVERQTGMARQSEEFHTRVSDVCGTFLIEEVTEMLGEVVVDRRELWPAIVEAEE
;
A
#
# COMPACT_ATOMS: atom_id res chain seq x y z
N MET A 1 -20.09 -8.19 -23.94
CA MET A 1 -20.19 -8.33 -25.42
C MET A 1 -19.35 -7.25 -26.10
N ASN A 2 -18.96 -7.40 -27.38
CA ASN A 2 -18.13 -6.43 -28.12
C ASN A 2 -18.88 -5.94 -29.37
N ILE A 3 -18.69 -4.66 -29.72
CA ILE A 3 -19.28 -4.02 -30.90
C ILE A 3 -18.99 -4.78 -32.19
N ALA A 4 -17.81 -5.39 -32.36
CA ALA A 4 -17.43 -6.14 -33.55
C ALA A 4 -18.45 -7.24 -33.92
N LYS A 5 -19.11 -7.87 -32.93
CA LYS A 5 -20.15 -8.88 -33.15
C LYS A 5 -21.50 -8.29 -33.56
N HIS A 6 -21.74 -7.02 -33.24
CA HIS A 6 -23.03 -6.34 -33.42
C HIS A 6 -22.98 -5.23 -34.48
N ARG A 7 -21.80 -4.83 -34.95
CA ARG A 7 -21.59 -3.69 -35.86
C ARG A 7 -22.50 -3.76 -37.08
N ALA A 8 -22.54 -4.91 -37.76
CA ALA A 8 -23.39 -5.10 -38.94
C ALA A 8 -24.89 -4.94 -38.64
N LYS A 9 -25.34 -5.25 -37.40
CA LYS A 9 -26.74 -5.09 -36.97
C LYS A 9 -27.04 -3.65 -36.57
N VAL A 10 -26.08 -2.95 -35.94
CA VAL A 10 -26.23 -1.54 -35.53
C VAL A 10 -26.26 -0.60 -36.74
N LEU A 11 -25.39 -0.83 -37.72
CA LEU A 11 -25.36 -0.06 -38.99
C LEU A 11 -26.66 -0.13 -39.80
N ARG A 12 -27.56 -1.07 -39.49
CA ARG A 12 -28.86 -1.19 -40.14
C ARG A 12 -29.90 -0.26 -39.54
N GLU A 13 -29.58 0.39 -38.41
CA GLU A 13 -30.38 1.42 -37.74
C GLU A 13 -31.81 0.99 -37.35
N ILE A 14 -32.08 -0.31 -37.33
CA ILE A 14 -33.34 -0.87 -36.82
C ILE A 14 -33.44 -0.60 -35.31
N VAL A 15 -32.30 -0.68 -34.60
CA VAL A 15 -32.17 -0.34 -33.18
C VAL A 15 -30.96 0.56 -33.03
N SER A 16 -31.13 1.68 -32.34
CA SER A 16 -30.06 2.63 -32.05
C SER A 16 -30.02 3.02 -30.57
N LEU A 17 -28.81 3.32 -30.10
CA LEU A 17 -28.55 3.89 -28.78
C LEU A 17 -27.94 5.28 -28.96
N PRO A 18 -28.77 6.31 -29.21
CA PRO A 18 -28.29 7.64 -29.59
C PRO A 18 -27.45 8.35 -28.52
N GLY A 19 -27.63 7.99 -27.24
CA GLY A 19 -27.02 8.72 -26.12
C GLY A 19 -27.76 9.97 -25.69
N SER A 20 -28.95 10.17 -26.25
CA SER A 20 -29.89 11.18 -25.79
C SER A 20 -30.76 10.65 -24.65
N VAL A 21 -31.43 11.58 -23.97
CA VAL A 21 -32.29 11.29 -22.81
C VAL A 21 -33.69 11.88 -22.98
N ASP A 22 -34.66 11.26 -22.30
CA ASP A 22 -35.99 11.84 -22.17
C ASP A 22 -36.03 12.98 -21.12
N ARG A 23 -37.17 13.63 -20.95
CA ARG A 23 -37.33 14.75 -19.98
C ARG A 23 -37.08 14.36 -18.52
N THR A 24 -37.05 13.07 -18.19
CA THR A 24 -36.75 12.57 -16.84
C THR A 24 -35.30 12.13 -16.69
N GLY A 25 -34.49 12.25 -17.75
CA GLY A 25 -33.10 11.83 -17.80
C GLY A 25 -32.91 10.35 -18.14
N SER A 26 -33.96 9.59 -18.47
CA SER A 26 -33.79 8.20 -18.89
C SER A 26 -33.11 8.12 -20.26
N PRO A 27 -32.11 7.26 -20.45
CA PRO A 27 -31.50 7.06 -21.75
C PRO A 27 -32.52 6.48 -22.73
N ILE A 28 -32.46 6.95 -23.97
CA ILE A 28 -33.36 6.55 -25.04
C ILE A 28 -32.76 5.39 -25.83
N VAL A 29 -33.53 4.33 -26.01
CA VAL A 29 -33.28 3.29 -27.03
C VAL A 29 -34.31 3.47 -28.12
N ALA A 30 -33.87 3.84 -29.32
CA ALA A 30 -34.75 4.07 -30.46
C ALA A 30 -34.83 2.80 -31.31
N ILE A 31 -36.05 2.45 -31.72
CA ILE A 31 -36.34 1.28 -32.55
C ILE A 31 -37.17 1.76 -33.73
N ILE A 32 -36.60 1.66 -34.92
CA ILE A 32 -37.23 2.06 -36.18
C ILE A 32 -37.35 0.80 -37.03
N PRO A 33 -38.42 0.02 -36.85
CA PRO A 33 -38.64 -1.16 -37.66
C PRO A 33 -39.07 -0.70 -39.05
N THR A 34 -38.11 -0.57 -39.97
CA THR A 34 -38.36 -0.26 -41.37
C THR A 34 -39.02 -1.48 -42.04
N SER A 35 -40.32 -1.38 -42.33
CA SER A 35 -40.95 -2.12 -43.42
C SER A 35 -40.89 -1.25 -44.67
N SER A 36 -40.06 -1.63 -45.64
CA SER A 36 -39.97 -0.93 -46.93
C SER A 36 -41.12 -1.35 -47.87
N ASP A 37 -42.37 -1.15 -47.46
CA ASP A 37 -43.55 -1.48 -48.31
C ASP A 37 -43.82 -0.46 -49.43
N THR A 38 -42.83 0.33 -49.85
CA THR A 38 -42.98 1.24 -51.00
C THR A 38 -41.75 1.20 -51.88
N VAL A 39 -41.78 0.41 -52.97
CA VAL A 39 -41.67 0.84 -54.37
C VAL A 39 -41.84 -0.39 -55.27
N ASN A 40 -42.88 -0.38 -56.12
CA ASN A 40 -43.00 -1.24 -57.30
C ASN A 40 -41.82 -0.97 -58.24
N THR A 41 -40.77 -1.79 -58.20
CA THR A 41 -39.95 -2.09 -59.39
C THR A 41 -39.22 -3.40 -59.19
N SER A 42 -39.44 -4.30 -60.13
CA SER A 42 -39.05 -5.71 -60.15
C SER A 42 -37.56 -5.92 -60.35
N HIS A 43 -36.68 -5.45 -59.46
CA HIS A 43 -35.27 -5.89 -59.34
C HIS A 43 -34.67 -5.44 -57.99
N LYS A 44 -34.86 -6.20 -56.90
CA LYS A 44 -33.97 -6.22 -55.69
C LYS A 44 -34.50 -7.21 -54.64
N THR A 45 -34.09 -8.47 -54.74
CA THR A 45 -34.53 -9.58 -53.87
C THR A 45 -33.57 -9.93 -52.72
N SER A 46 -32.52 -9.14 -52.43
CA SER A 46 -31.54 -9.49 -51.36
C SER A 46 -31.55 -8.60 -50.11
N ILE A 47 -32.11 -7.39 -50.15
CA ILE A 47 -32.07 -6.48 -48.98
C ILE A 47 -33.27 -6.72 -48.04
N ASN A 48 -34.44 -7.01 -48.62
CA ASN A 48 -35.70 -7.18 -47.86
C ASN A 48 -35.69 -8.42 -46.95
N ASP A 49 -35.02 -9.51 -47.36
CA ASP A 49 -34.88 -10.71 -46.54
C ASP A 49 -34.02 -10.45 -45.29
N VAL A 50 -33.01 -9.58 -45.40
CA VAL A 50 -32.06 -9.31 -44.32
C VAL A 50 -32.68 -8.47 -43.21
N ASP A 51 -33.47 -7.45 -43.55
CA ASP A 51 -34.14 -6.61 -42.53
C ASP A 51 -35.24 -7.39 -41.80
N SER A 52 -35.95 -8.28 -42.52
CA SER A 52 -36.89 -9.25 -41.91
C SER A 52 -36.17 -10.23 -40.97
N VAL A 53 -34.95 -10.67 -41.31
CA VAL A 53 -34.11 -11.50 -40.44
C VAL A 53 -33.65 -10.72 -39.20
N LEU A 54 -33.30 -9.44 -39.31
CA LEU A 54 -32.87 -8.63 -38.16
C LEU A 54 -34.00 -8.32 -37.17
N LEU A 55 -35.24 -8.26 -37.64
CA LEU A 55 -36.43 -8.16 -36.80
C LEU A 55 -36.83 -9.49 -36.12
N GLN A 56 -36.08 -10.58 -36.35
CA GLN A 56 -36.24 -11.82 -35.58
C GLN A 56 -35.90 -11.59 -34.11
N TYR A 57 -36.61 -12.32 -33.25
CA TYR A 57 -36.54 -12.17 -31.81
C TYR A 57 -35.10 -12.28 -31.27
N GLU A 58 -34.35 -13.28 -31.74
CA GLU A 58 -32.98 -13.56 -31.30
C GLU A 58 -32.02 -12.42 -31.66
N ASN A 59 -32.19 -11.82 -32.84
CA ASN A 59 -31.36 -10.71 -33.30
C ASN A 59 -31.63 -9.43 -32.50
N LEU A 60 -32.90 -9.12 -32.24
CA LEU A 60 -33.28 -8.00 -31.38
C LEU A 60 -32.74 -8.18 -29.97
N VAL A 61 -32.97 -9.34 -29.34
CA VAL A 61 -32.48 -9.61 -27.98
C VAL A 61 -30.94 -9.53 -27.90
N SER A 62 -30.23 -10.00 -28.94
CA SER A 62 -28.77 -9.90 -29.01
C SER A 62 -28.27 -8.44 -29.02
N VAL A 63 -28.82 -7.57 -29.88
CA VAL A 63 -28.39 -6.16 -29.96
C VAL A 63 -28.83 -5.38 -28.73
N LEU A 64 -30.07 -5.57 -28.29
CA LEU A 64 -30.61 -4.90 -27.11
C LEU A 64 -29.87 -5.35 -25.84
N GLY A 65 -29.47 -6.62 -25.75
CA GLY A 65 -28.65 -7.14 -24.64
C GLY A 65 -27.29 -6.46 -24.59
N TYR A 66 -26.65 -6.26 -25.75
CA TYR A 66 -25.43 -5.46 -25.82
C TYR A 66 -25.63 -4.02 -25.36
N PHE A 67 -26.70 -3.34 -25.82
CA PHE A 67 -27.01 -1.98 -25.34
C PHE A 67 -27.29 -1.95 -23.84
N SER A 68 -27.93 -2.97 -23.28
CA SER A 68 -28.18 -3.13 -21.84
C SER A 68 -26.89 -3.18 -21.03
N GLU A 69 -25.83 -3.82 -21.55
CA GLU A 69 -24.49 -3.80 -20.94
C GLU A 69 -23.86 -2.41 -21.00
N VAL A 70 -23.97 -1.72 -22.16
CA VAL A 70 -23.37 -0.38 -22.36
C VAL A 70 -23.96 0.66 -21.40
N ILE A 71 -25.27 0.60 -21.14
CA ILE A 71 -25.98 1.59 -20.32
C ILE A 71 -26.20 1.15 -18.86
N GLY A 72 -25.73 -0.05 -18.49
CA GLY A 72 -26.22 -0.85 -17.36
C GLY A 72 -26.42 -0.08 -16.05
N ASP A 73 -25.37 0.57 -15.55
CA ASP A 73 -25.41 1.26 -14.25
C ASP A 73 -26.33 2.48 -14.26
N TYR A 74 -26.35 3.22 -15.37
CA TYR A 74 -27.17 4.42 -15.51
C TYR A 74 -28.65 4.10 -15.70
N ALA A 75 -28.94 3.09 -16.53
CA ALA A 75 -30.29 2.57 -16.71
C ALA A 75 -30.86 1.95 -15.42
N ALA A 76 -30.02 1.36 -14.57
CA ALA A 76 -30.47 0.85 -13.27
C ALA A 76 -30.96 1.96 -12.33
N GLU A 77 -30.37 3.16 -12.40
CA GLU A 77 -30.78 4.31 -11.58
C GLU A 77 -31.95 5.09 -12.19
N LYS A 78 -31.87 5.44 -13.48
CA LYS A 78 -32.85 6.33 -14.14
C LYS A 78 -34.01 5.60 -14.82
N GLY A 79 -33.90 4.29 -15.03
CA GLY A 79 -34.78 3.53 -15.91
C GLY A 79 -34.63 3.93 -17.38
N LEU A 80 -35.16 3.12 -18.29
CA LEU A 80 -35.04 3.28 -19.75
C LEU A 80 -36.29 3.88 -20.40
N CYS A 81 -36.08 4.68 -21.42
CA CYS A 81 -37.12 5.10 -22.35
C CYS A 81 -36.96 4.38 -23.69
N ILE A 82 -37.89 3.50 -24.04
CA ILE A 82 -37.90 2.83 -25.35
C ILE A 82 -38.76 3.68 -26.30
N LEU A 83 -38.19 4.13 -27.41
CA LEU A 83 -38.89 4.92 -28.44
C LEU A 83 -39.07 4.07 -29.71
N ILE A 84 -40.31 3.66 -29.99
CA ILE A 84 -40.63 2.76 -31.10
C ILE A 84 -41.37 3.54 -32.19
N ASP A 85 -40.85 3.51 -33.43
CA ASP A 85 -41.57 4.00 -34.59
C ASP A 85 -42.67 3.01 -34.99
N GLY A 86 -43.90 3.29 -34.59
CA GLY A 86 -45.05 2.49 -34.95
C GLY A 86 -45.78 2.95 -36.21
N ARG A 87 -45.25 3.94 -36.97
CA ARG A 87 -45.96 4.50 -38.14
C ARG A 87 -46.29 3.47 -39.21
N LYS A 88 -45.37 2.52 -39.42
CA LYS A 88 -45.46 1.45 -40.43
C LYS A 88 -45.36 0.04 -39.83
N ILE A 89 -45.46 -0.10 -38.49
CA ILE A 89 -45.24 -1.38 -37.81
C ILE A 89 -46.48 -2.29 -37.87
N SER A 90 -46.27 -3.59 -38.10
CA SER A 90 -47.35 -4.57 -37.94
C SER A 90 -47.57 -4.91 -36.45
N PRO A 91 -48.80 -5.29 -36.03
CA PRO A 91 -49.06 -5.73 -34.64
C PRO A 91 -48.18 -6.90 -34.20
N LYS A 92 -47.88 -7.83 -35.11
CA LYS A 92 -46.99 -8.98 -34.86
C LYS A 92 -45.55 -8.51 -34.59
N THR A 93 -45.06 -7.57 -35.39
CA THR A 93 -43.72 -6.98 -35.23
C THR A 93 -43.63 -6.20 -33.93
N LEU A 94 -44.64 -5.38 -33.60
CA LEU A 94 -44.70 -4.63 -32.35
C LEU A 94 -44.61 -5.56 -31.12
N LYS A 95 -45.43 -6.62 -31.10
CA LYS A 95 -45.39 -7.62 -30.03
C LYS A 95 -44.01 -8.27 -29.92
N ASN A 96 -43.36 -8.58 -31.04
CA ASN A 96 -42.02 -9.16 -31.04
C ASN A 96 -40.96 -8.20 -30.47
N VAL A 97 -41.00 -6.94 -30.90
CA VAL A 97 -40.09 -5.88 -30.43
C VAL A 97 -40.25 -5.65 -28.92
N LEU A 98 -41.48 -5.48 -28.45
CA LEU A 98 -41.76 -5.27 -27.02
C LEU A 98 -41.32 -6.47 -26.17
N ARG A 99 -41.54 -7.69 -26.66
CA ARG A 99 -41.06 -8.91 -26.01
C ARG A 99 -39.53 -8.95 -25.94
N ALA A 100 -38.84 -8.60 -27.02
CA ALA A 100 -37.37 -8.54 -27.04
C ALA A 100 -36.82 -7.47 -26.08
N CYS A 101 -37.46 -6.30 -26.02
CA CYS A 101 -37.11 -5.25 -25.05
C CYS A 101 -37.27 -5.74 -23.60
N GLN A 102 -38.40 -6.37 -23.27
CA GLN A 102 -38.63 -6.92 -21.94
C GLN A 102 -37.56 -7.94 -21.54
N GLN A 103 -37.17 -8.81 -22.48
CA GLN A 103 -36.14 -9.82 -22.25
C GLN A 103 -34.76 -9.18 -22.02
N ALA A 104 -34.37 -8.20 -22.84
CA ALA A 104 -33.03 -7.61 -22.81
C ALA A 104 -32.83 -6.60 -21.67
N PHE A 105 -33.88 -5.88 -21.28
CA PHE A 105 -33.84 -4.80 -20.29
C PHE A 105 -34.61 -5.12 -19.01
N TYR A 106 -34.82 -6.39 -18.70
CA TYR A 106 -35.55 -6.92 -17.54
C TYR A 106 -35.68 -5.94 -16.35
N HIS A 107 -36.91 -5.50 -16.05
CA HIS A 107 -37.27 -4.53 -14.98
C HIS A 107 -36.64 -3.13 -15.04
N ARG A 108 -35.91 -2.79 -16.11
CA ARG A 108 -35.28 -1.47 -16.30
C ARG A 108 -36.06 -0.56 -17.23
N ILE A 109 -37.11 -1.04 -17.92
CA ILE A 109 -37.94 -0.20 -18.78
C ILE A 109 -38.89 0.63 -17.91
N ARG A 110 -38.68 1.95 -17.90
CA ARG A 110 -39.59 2.89 -17.22
C ARG A 110 -40.75 3.29 -18.11
N LEU A 111 -40.49 3.53 -19.40
CA LEU A 111 -41.49 3.98 -20.36
C LEU A 111 -41.18 3.43 -21.76
N ALA A 112 -42.18 2.90 -22.44
CA ALA A 112 -42.14 2.62 -23.87
C ALA A 112 -43.11 3.55 -24.62
N ILE A 113 -42.55 4.47 -25.40
CA ILE A 113 -43.27 5.41 -26.25
C ILE A 113 -43.40 4.80 -27.64
N ILE A 114 -44.62 4.57 -28.09
CA ILE A 114 -44.92 3.99 -29.40
C ILE A 114 -45.56 5.09 -30.25
N VAL A 115 -44.90 5.47 -31.33
CA VAL A 115 -45.43 6.44 -32.28
C VAL A 115 -46.57 5.79 -33.04
N GLN A 116 -47.78 6.32 -32.91
CA GLN A 116 -48.95 5.73 -33.56
C GLN A 116 -48.89 5.86 -35.10
N PRO A 117 -49.54 4.95 -35.85
CA PRO A 117 -49.75 5.07 -37.30
C PRO A 117 -50.41 6.38 -37.74
N ASP A 118 -50.07 6.83 -38.94
CA ASP A 118 -50.82 7.88 -39.61
C ASP A 118 -52.23 7.37 -39.96
N LYS A 119 -53.27 8.17 -39.68
CA LYS A 119 -54.68 7.77 -39.86
C LYS A 119 -55.04 6.47 -39.10
N PHE A 120 -54.68 6.43 -37.82
CA PHE A 120 -54.90 5.29 -36.91
C PHE A 120 -56.38 4.89 -36.79
N LEU A 121 -56.78 3.84 -37.50
CA LEU A 121 -58.16 3.35 -37.50
C LEU A 121 -58.54 2.79 -36.12
N HIS A 122 -59.82 2.93 -35.74
CA HIS A 122 -60.31 2.49 -34.42
C HIS A 122 -59.99 1.01 -34.11
N GLN A 123 -60.15 0.12 -35.10
CA GLN A 123 -59.86 -1.31 -34.93
C GLN A 123 -58.35 -1.58 -34.76
N GLN A 124 -57.50 -0.84 -35.46
CA GLN A 124 -56.05 -0.93 -35.28
C GLN A 124 -55.63 -0.42 -33.90
N LYS A 125 -56.29 0.64 -33.42
CA LYS A 125 -56.05 1.19 -32.08
C LYS A 125 -56.34 0.20 -30.97
N ILE A 126 -57.50 -0.46 -31.01
CA ILE A 126 -57.86 -1.50 -30.03
C ILE A 126 -56.82 -2.63 -30.03
N ASN A 127 -56.35 -3.07 -31.21
CA ASN A 127 -55.32 -4.11 -31.28
C ASN A 127 -53.99 -3.70 -30.64
N PHE A 128 -53.57 -2.45 -30.84
CA PHE A 128 -52.36 -1.92 -30.21
C PHE A 128 -52.54 -1.80 -28.70
N ASP A 129 -53.67 -1.25 -28.25
CA ASP A 129 -54.01 -1.11 -26.82
C ASP A 129 -53.94 -2.48 -26.12
N LEU A 130 -54.54 -3.52 -26.69
CA LEU A 130 -54.49 -4.90 -26.16
C LEU A 130 -53.06 -5.49 -26.11
N ILE A 131 -52.21 -5.16 -27.09
CA ILE A 131 -50.81 -5.62 -27.09
C ILE A 131 -50.06 -4.94 -25.95
N VAL A 132 -50.20 -3.62 -25.80
CA VAL A 132 -49.38 -2.83 -24.87
C VAL A 132 -49.81 -3.02 -23.41
N GLU A 133 -51.06 -3.40 -23.15
CA GLU A 133 -51.55 -3.79 -21.82
C GLU A 133 -50.95 -5.11 -21.31
N GLY A 134 -50.39 -5.93 -22.20
CA GLY A 134 -49.78 -7.22 -21.85
C GLY A 134 -48.39 -7.14 -21.22
N TYR A 135 -47.86 -5.96 -20.94
CA TYR A 135 -46.49 -5.73 -20.46
C TYR A 135 -46.49 -5.00 -19.11
N GLU A 136 -45.55 -5.36 -18.22
CA GLU A 136 -45.49 -4.82 -16.85
C GLU A 136 -44.98 -3.37 -16.78
N PHE A 137 -44.22 -2.93 -17.78
CA PHE A 137 -43.72 -1.57 -17.86
C PHE A 137 -44.74 -0.61 -18.49
N ARG A 138 -44.63 0.68 -18.16
CA ARG A 138 -45.53 1.70 -18.70
C ARG A 138 -45.35 1.84 -20.20
N THR A 139 -46.45 1.79 -20.93
CA THR A 139 -46.52 2.01 -22.38
C THR A 139 -47.35 3.26 -22.69
N CYS A 140 -47.05 3.95 -23.79
CA CYS A 140 -47.92 5.03 -24.28
C CYS A 140 -47.92 5.13 -25.80
N LEU A 141 -49.12 5.24 -26.37
CA LEU A 141 -49.33 5.53 -27.80
C LEU A 141 -49.43 7.04 -28.01
N VAL A 142 -48.54 7.58 -28.84
CA VAL A 142 -48.36 9.03 -29.00
C VAL A 142 -48.28 9.40 -30.48
N SER A 143 -48.95 10.47 -30.89
CA SER A 143 -48.76 11.06 -32.23
C SER A 143 -47.37 11.69 -32.33
N LEU A 144 -46.74 11.62 -33.51
CA LEU A 144 -45.40 12.19 -33.77
C LEU A 144 -45.22 13.62 -33.18
N HIS A 145 -46.16 14.55 -33.46
CA HIS A 145 -46.10 15.94 -32.98
C HIS A 145 -46.24 16.13 -31.45
N LYS A 146 -46.63 15.08 -30.71
CA LYS A 146 -46.76 15.11 -29.24
C LYS A 146 -45.53 14.51 -28.53
N LEU A 147 -44.53 14.01 -29.26
CA LEU A 147 -43.30 13.48 -28.67
C LEU A 147 -42.54 14.51 -27.83
N SER A 148 -42.62 15.80 -28.20
CA SER A 148 -41.99 16.92 -27.48
C SER A 148 -42.44 17.06 -26.01
N LYS A 149 -43.58 16.45 -25.65
CA LYS A 149 -44.08 16.38 -24.27
C LYS A 149 -43.27 15.43 -23.39
N TYR A 150 -42.59 14.45 -23.98
CA TYR A 150 -41.86 13.40 -23.27
C TYR A 150 -40.34 13.51 -23.45
N ILE A 151 -39.90 13.94 -24.64
CA ILE A 151 -38.49 14.08 -25.00
C ILE A 151 -38.29 15.51 -25.50
N ASP A 152 -37.22 16.17 -25.08
CA ASP A 152 -36.90 17.51 -25.59
C ASP A 152 -36.54 17.46 -27.08
N ILE A 153 -36.86 18.50 -27.86
CA ILE A 153 -36.58 18.51 -29.30
C ILE A 153 -35.08 18.36 -29.57
N SER A 154 -34.23 18.92 -28.70
CA SER A 154 -32.77 18.81 -28.77
C SER A 154 -32.23 17.41 -28.48
N GLN A 155 -33.03 16.54 -27.84
CA GLN A 155 -32.68 15.17 -27.46
C GLN A 155 -33.45 14.12 -28.28
N LEU A 156 -34.44 14.55 -29.07
CA LEU A 156 -35.25 13.69 -29.90
C LEU A 156 -34.47 13.37 -31.20
N PRO A 157 -34.33 12.10 -31.61
CA PRO A 157 -33.63 11.77 -32.85
C PRO A 157 -34.33 12.34 -34.09
N GLU A 158 -33.55 12.68 -35.12
CA GLU A 158 -34.05 13.29 -36.36
C GLU A 158 -35.17 12.50 -37.05
N ALA A 159 -35.09 11.15 -37.02
CA ALA A 159 -36.11 10.26 -37.58
C ALA A 159 -37.52 10.45 -36.95
N PHE A 160 -37.58 11.06 -35.76
CA PHE A 160 -38.79 11.37 -35.01
C PHE A 160 -39.14 12.86 -35.02
N GLY A 161 -38.44 13.68 -35.82
CA GLY A 161 -38.69 15.11 -35.96
C GLY A 161 -38.01 15.98 -34.90
N GLY A 162 -36.95 15.48 -34.25
CA GLY A 162 -36.08 16.27 -33.38
C GLY A 162 -34.81 16.77 -34.09
N THR A 163 -33.85 17.24 -33.29
CA THR A 163 -32.56 17.76 -33.78
C THR A 163 -31.35 17.02 -33.22
N TYR A 164 -31.56 15.89 -32.53
CA TYR A 164 -30.45 15.08 -32.03
C TYR A 164 -29.92 14.18 -33.15
N GLY A 165 -28.70 14.48 -33.62
CA GLY A 165 -28.02 13.70 -34.65
C GLY A 165 -27.57 12.34 -34.11
N TYR A 166 -27.74 11.30 -34.92
CA TYR A 166 -27.21 9.97 -34.65
C TYR A 166 -26.59 9.42 -35.93
N ASP A 167 -25.30 9.07 -35.85
CA ASP A 167 -24.57 8.41 -36.92
C ASP A 167 -24.14 7.03 -36.41
N ALA A 168 -24.67 5.97 -37.03
CA ALA A 168 -24.42 4.61 -36.61
C ALA A 168 -22.96 4.16 -36.85
N GLU A 169 -22.31 4.70 -37.87
CA GLU A 169 -20.92 4.37 -38.21
C GLU A 169 -19.96 5.02 -37.21
N GLN A 170 -20.14 6.32 -36.96
CA GLN A 170 -19.39 7.04 -35.94
C GLN A 170 -19.59 6.40 -34.56
N TRP A 171 -20.84 6.06 -34.19
CA TRP A 171 -21.14 5.40 -32.92
C TRP A 171 -20.40 4.06 -32.80
N CYS A 172 -20.38 3.25 -33.86
CA CYS A 172 -19.67 1.97 -33.85
C CYS A 172 -18.15 2.17 -33.68
N ASP A 173 -17.56 3.13 -34.40
CA ASP A 173 -16.12 3.39 -34.37
C ASP A 173 -15.67 3.96 -33.02
N GLU A 174 -16.45 4.87 -32.44
CA GLU A 174 -16.22 5.38 -31.08
C GLU A 174 -16.33 4.25 -30.06
N ARG A 175 -17.32 3.38 -30.21
CA ARG A 175 -17.53 2.25 -29.31
C ARG A 175 -16.41 1.22 -29.37
N GLU A 176 -15.88 0.95 -30.56
CA GLU A 176 -14.73 0.06 -30.75
C GLU A 176 -13.49 0.64 -30.05
N LYS A 177 -13.21 1.93 -30.21
CA LYS A 177 -12.12 2.61 -29.50
C LYS A 177 -12.27 2.49 -27.98
N ILE A 178 -13.47 2.75 -27.45
CA ILE A 178 -13.76 2.64 -26.02
C ILE A 178 -13.47 1.22 -25.50
N GLU A 179 -13.96 0.20 -26.21
CA GLU A 179 -13.82 -1.19 -25.81
C GLU A 179 -12.37 -1.66 -25.86
N ASN A 180 -11.62 -1.27 -26.89
CA ASN A 180 -10.20 -1.59 -27.03
C ASN A 180 -9.39 -0.94 -25.91
N THR A 181 -9.55 0.36 -25.65
CA THR A 181 -8.84 1.05 -24.57
C THR A 181 -9.17 0.48 -23.20
N MET A 182 -10.44 0.17 -22.93
CA MET A 182 -10.81 -0.50 -21.67
C MET A 182 -10.22 -1.90 -21.55
N SER A 183 -10.13 -2.65 -22.66
CA SER A 183 -9.48 -3.97 -22.67
C SER A 183 -7.99 -3.85 -22.35
N GLU A 184 -7.28 -2.90 -22.97
CA GLU A 184 -5.85 -2.66 -22.74
C GLU A 184 -5.58 -2.25 -21.28
N LEU A 185 -6.39 -1.34 -20.73
CA LEU A 185 -6.30 -0.96 -19.31
C LEU A 185 -6.54 -2.14 -18.36
N ASN A 186 -7.50 -3.02 -18.69
CA ASN A 186 -7.73 -4.22 -17.90
C ASN A 186 -6.54 -5.18 -17.95
N THR A 187 -5.95 -5.39 -19.13
CA THR A 187 -4.74 -6.20 -19.29
C THR A 187 -3.58 -5.62 -18.47
N LEU A 188 -3.33 -4.31 -18.57
CA LEU A 188 -2.28 -3.65 -17.80
C LEU A 188 -2.47 -3.81 -16.29
N ALA A 189 -3.69 -3.68 -15.80
CA ALA A 189 -4.01 -3.92 -14.39
C ALA A 189 -3.73 -5.37 -13.98
N GLN A 190 -4.05 -6.35 -14.83
CA GLN A 190 -3.75 -7.76 -14.57
C GLN A 190 -2.25 -8.05 -14.59
N ASP A 191 -1.51 -7.47 -15.52
CA ASP A 191 -0.06 -7.64 -15.61
C ASP A 191 0.63 -7.06 -14.37
N LEU A 192 0.19 -5.90 -13.88
CA LEU A 192 0.66 -5.33 -12.62
C LEU A 192 0.43 -6.26 -11.43
N LEU A 193 -0.79 -6.81 -11.31
CA LEU A 193 -1.12 -7.77 -10.26
C LEU A 193 -0.26 -9.03 -10.34
N GLN A 194 -0.07 -9.59 -11.54
CA GLN A 194 0.73 -10.80 -11.74
C GLN A 194 2.22 -10.57 -11.54
N SER A 195 2.71 -9.37 -11.87
CA SER A 195 4.12 -9.02 -11.70
C SER A 195 4.52 -8.88 -10.24
N ASN A 196 3.56 -8.78 -9.32
CA ASN A 196 3.76 -8.58 -7.88
C ASN A 196 4.79 -7.47 -7.59
N GLY A 197 4.70 -6.38 -8.35
CA GLY A 197 5.55 -5.20 -8.19
C GLY A 197 6.87 -5.18 -8.94
N ARG A 198 7.13 -6.17 -9.81
CA ARG A 198 8.29 -6.16 -10.71
C ARG A 198 8.09 -5.26 -11.93
N LEU A 199 6.83 -5.07 -12.35
CA LEU A 199 6.50 -4.16 -13.43
C LEU A 199 6.46 -2.73 -12.90
N GLN A 200 7.37 -1.88 -13.36
CA GLN A 200 7.35 -0.44 -13.06
C GLN A 200 6.69 0.28 -14.23
N LEU A 201 5.67 1.08 -13.94
CA LEU A 201 5.08 1.98 -14.93
C LEU A 201 5.90 3.25 -15.01
N GLU A 202 6.17 3.68 -16.22
CA GLU A 202 6.70 5.01 -16.48
C GLU A 202 5.58 6.07 -16.33
N SER A 203 5.95 7.33 -16.10
CA SER A 203 4.98 8.44 -16.00
C SER A 203 4.13 8.61 -17.26
N ASP A 204 4.68 8.16 -18.40
CA ASP A 204 4.16 8.38 -19.74
C ASP A 204 3.69 7.06 -20.39
N ASP A 205 3.23 6.10 -19.57
CA ASP A 205 2.71 4.83 -20.07
C ASP A 205 1.66 5.05 -21.18
N ALA A 206 1.91 4.44 -22.34
CA ALA A 206 1.13 4.67 -23.55
C ALA A 206 -0.35 4.29 -23.36
N THR A 207 -0.64 3.24 -22.59
CA THR A 207 -1.99 2.75 -22.32
C THR A 207 -2.75 3.73 -21.43
N ILE A 208 -2.10 4.23 -20.38
CA ILE A 208 -2.67 5.25 -19.50
C ILE A 208 -2.90 6.55 -20.27
N LEU A 209 -1.95 6.98 -21.10
CA LEU A 209 -2.09 8.17 -21.94
C LEU A 209 -3.22 8.02 -22.96
N ALA A 210 -3.38 6.85 -23.59
CA ALA A 210 -4.50 6.56 -24.47
C ALA A 210 -5.84 6.66 -23.72
N GLY A 211 -5.94 6.09 -22.52
CA GLY A 211 -7.10 6.23 -21.65
C GLY A 211 -7.41 7.69 -21.27
N LYS A 212 -6.40 8.48 -20.90
CA LYS A 212 -6.55 9.92 -20.58
C LYS A 212 -7.00 10.74 -21.80
N ARG A 213 -6.48 10.43 -23.00
CA ARG A 213 -6.91 11.06 -24.26
C ARG A 213 -8.35 10.71 -24.60
N LEU A 214 -8.73 9.43 -24.49
CA LEU A 214 -10.10 8.99 -24.69
C LEU A 214 -11.08 9.74 -23.76
N VAL A 215 -10.75 9.88 -22.47
CA VAL A 215 -11.56 10.65 -21.52
C VAL A 215 -11.72 12.10 -21.95
N ALA A 216 -10.65 12.75 -22.42
CA ALA A 216 -10.69 14.13 -22.90
C ALA A 216 -11.58 14.29 -24.14
N ASP A 217 -11.54 13.33 -25.06
CA ASP A 217 -12.38 13.34 -26.26
C ASP A 217 -13.85 13.07 -25.93
N LEU A 218 -14.14 12.10 -25.07
CA LEU A 218 -15.51 11.77 -24.64
C LEU A 218 -16.20 12.94 -23.93
N LYS A 219 -15.46 13.71 -23.12
CA LYS A 219 -15.99 14.88 -22.41
C LYS A 219 -16.34 16.07 -23.30
N LYS A 220 -15.97 16.05 -24.59
CA LYS A 220 -16.34 17.11 -25.54
C LYS A 220 -17.79 17.02 -25.98
N SER A 221 -18.45 15.87 -25.81
CA SER A 221 -19.85 15.70 -26.18
C SER A 221 -20.76 15.81 -24.96
N ASP A 222 -21.99 16.26 -25.20
CA ASP A 222 -23.07 16.24 -24.22
C ASP A 222 -23.75 14.85 -24.10
N ASN A 223 -23.13 13.81 -24.66
CA ASN A 223 -23.65 12.45 -24.63
C ASN A 223 -23.47 11.85 -23.24
N ILE A 224 -24.57 11.43 -22.61
CA ILE A 224 -24.52 10.89 -21.25
C ILE A 224 -23.72 9.59 -21.16
N HIS A 225 -23.71 8.76 -22.22
CA HIS A 225 -22.92 7.54 -22.26
C HIS A 225 -21.42 7.83 -22.27
N HIS A 226 -21.00 8.92 -22.92
CA HIS A 226 -19.60 9.33 -22.94
C HIS A 226 -19.12 9.72 -21.55
N ASN A 227 -19.94 10.44 -20.79
CA ASN A 227 -19.65 10.81 -19.40
C ASN A 227 -19.49 9.59 -18.48
N LEU A 228 -20.34 8.57 -18.64
CA LEU A 228 -20.27 7.33 -17.86
C LEU A 228 -19.00 6.55 -18.17
N VAL A 229 -18.68 6.38 -19.45
CA VAL A 229 -17.46 5.70 -19.90
C VAL A 229 -16.23 6.46 -19.42
N ALA A 230 -16.21 7.79 -19.57
CA ALA A 230 -15.10 8.62 -19.12
C ALA A 230 -14.83 8.44 -17.61
N LYS A 231 -15.89 8.35 -16.79
CA LYS A 231 -15.77 8.06 -15.37
C LYS A 231 -15.21 6.65 -15.12
N ALA A 232 -15.70 5.64 -15.84
CA ALA A 232 -15.21 4.26 -15.70
C ALA A 232 -13.72 4.12 -16.07
N VAL A 233 -13.30 4.74 -17.18
CA VAL A 233 -11.90 4.76 -17.62
C VAL A 233 -11.02 5.46 -16.58
N MET A 234 -11.43 6.62 -16.07
CA MET A 234 -10.68 7.34 -15.02
C MET A 234 -10.55 6.52 -13.73
N ASN A 235 -11.62 5.85 -13.31
CA ASN A 235 -11.56 4.96 -12.15
C ASN A 235 -10.57 3.82 -12.37
N LYS A 236 -10.55 3.23 -13.57
CA LYS A 236 -9.62 2.14 -13.90
C LYS A 236 -8.16 2.61 -13.94
N ILE A 237 -7.90 3.80 -14.50
CA ILE A 237 -6.58 4.43 -14.45
C ILE A 237 -6.13 4.65 -13.00
N GLY A 238 -7.01 5.19 -12.14
CA GLY A 238 -6.70 5.39 -10.73
C GLY A 238 -6.45 4.08 -9.96
N GLU A 239 -7.07 2.98 -10.36
CA GLU A 239 -6.76 1.64 -9.83
C GLU A 239 -5.34 1.20 -10.25
N ILE A 240 -5.01 1.34 -11.53
CA ILE A 240 -3.69 1.01 -12.08
C ILE A 240 -2.57 1.82 -11.40
N GLU A 241 -2.76 3.13 -11.25
CA GLU A 241 -1.78 4.02 -10.59
C GLU A 241 -1.56 3.61 -9.13
N LYS A 242 -2.60 3.15 -8.41
CA LYS A 242 -2.47 2.62 -7.05
C LYS A 242 -1.71 1.30 -7.02
N LEU A 243 -2.01 0.38 -7.93
CA LEU A 243 -1.32 -0.92 -8.04
C LEU A 243 0.16 -0.73 -8.32
N ALA A 244 0.51 0.20 -9.21
CA ALA A 244 1.91 0.51 -9.54
C ALA A 244 2.70 1.10 -8.36
N ALA A 245 2.04 1.85 -7.47
CA ALA A 245 2.68 2.47 -6.31
C ALA A 245 2.82 1.54 -5.08
N MET A 246 2.10 0.42 -5.05
CA MET A 246 2.07 -0.51 -3.91
C MET A 246 3.45 -1.10 -3.54
N PRO A 247 4.26 -1.59 -4.49
CA PRO A 247 5.55 -2.22 -4.17
C PRO A 247 6.56 -1.24 -3.56
N GLN A 248 6.54 0.02 -4.02
CA GLN A 248 7.39 1.07 -3.46
C GLN A 248 7.02 1.37 -2.01
N LYS A 249 5.72 1.44 -1.71
CA LYS A 249 5.23 1.63 -0.34
C LYS A 249 5.58 0.45 0.57
N GLU A 250 5.48 -0.78 0.07
CA GLU A 250 5.87 -1.98 0.83
C GLU A 250 7.38 -2.00 1.11
N ALA A 251 8.21 -1.64 0.14
CA ALA A 251 9.65 -1.54 0.32
C ALA A 251 10.03 -0.44 1.33
N GLU A 252 9.37 0.73 1.28
CA GLU A 252 9.57 1.82 2.23
C GLU A 252 9.16 1.40 3.65
N LEU A 253 8.02 0.74 3.80
CA LEU A 253 7.55 0.22 5.10
C LEU A 253 8.50 -0.85 5.66
N SER A 254 8.98 -1.77 4.81
CA SER A 254 9.95 -2.79 5.20
C SER A 254 11.26 -2.17 5.70
N LYS A 255 11.77 -1.15 4.98
CA LYS A 255 12.95 -0.39 5.41
C LYS A 255 12.73 0.31 6.75
N LEU A 256 11.58 0.98 6.92
CA LEU A 256 11.25 1.66 8.18
C LEU A 256 11.15 0.68 9.35
N ASN A 257 10.54 -0.50 9.13
CA ASN A 257 10.46 -1.55 10.14
C ASN A 257 11.85 -2.05 10.53
N ALA A 258 12.73 -2.30 9.57
CA ALA A 258 14.11 -2.72 9.84
C ALA A 258 14.89 -1.65 10.64
N GLU A 259 14.74 -0.37 10.29
CA GLU A 259 15.32 0.74 11.05
C GLU A 259 14.77 0.83 12.48
N ASN A 260 13.47 0.53 12.67
CA ASN A 260 12.85 0.54 13.99
C ASN A 260 13.27 -0.68 14.84
N GLU A 261 13.38 -1.86 14.24
CA GLU A 261 13.93 -3.05 14.90
C GLU A 261 15.36 -2.83 15.37
N GLU A 262 16.20 -2.20 14.55
CA GLU A 262 17.57 -1.85 14.93
C GLU A 262 17.60 -0.83 16.09
N ARG A 263 16.74 0.21 16.06
CA ARG A 263 16.60 1.16 17.18
C ARG A 263 16.22 0.45 18.49
N CYS A 264 15.27 -0.48 18.46
CA CYS A 264 14.86 -1.26 19.63
C CYS A 264 16.01 -2.13 20.15
N ARG A 265 16.70 -2.83 19.24
CA ARG A 265 17.86 -3.67 19.59
C ARG A 265 18.96 -2.87 20.28
N MET A 266 19.30 -1.69 19.76
CA MET A 266 20.30 -0.82 20.37
C MET A 266 19.89 -0.35 21.78
N LEU A 267 18.59 -0.07 22.01
CA LEU A 267 18.07 0.32 23.33
C LEU A 267 18.18 -0.83 24.33
N GLU A 268 17.85 -2.05 23.92
CA GLU A 268 17.98 -3.26 24.74
C GLU A 268 19.45 -3.53 25.09
N GLU A 269 20.35 -3.49 24.10
CA GLU A 269 21.79 -3.68 24.30
C GLU A 269 22.36 -2.67 25.30
N HIS A 270 21.98 -1.40 25.16
CA HIS A 270 22.37 -0.37 26.11
C HIS A 270 21.83 -0.65 27.51
N ALA A 271 20.53 -0.96 27.66
CA ALA A 271 19.92 -1.23 28.96
C ALA A 271 20.56 -2.43 29.67
N GLU A 272 20.77 -3.53 28.94
CA GLU A 272 21.45 -4.71 29.48
C GLU A 272 22.91 -4.42 29.84
N GLY A 273 23.62 -3.67 29.00
CA GLY A 273 25.00 -3.28 29.26
C GLY A 273 25.13 -2.44 30.53
N VAL A 274 24.23 -1.47 30.72
CA VAL A 274 24.15 -0.68 31.95
C VAL A 274 23.88 -1.57 33.15
N ASN A 275 22.88 -2.45 33.09
CA ASN A 275 22.56 -3.35 34.21
C ASN A 275 23.74 -4.27 34.56
N ARG A 276 24.38 -4.89 33.57
CA ARG A 276 25.56 -5.76 33.78
C ARG A 276 26.70 -5.02 34.48
N LEU A 277 26.97 -3.78 34.07
CA LEU A 277 28.03 -2.98 34.67
C LEU A 277 27.70 -2.63 36.13
N LEU A 278 26.46 -2.21 36.39
CA LEU A 278 25.98 -1.87 37.73
C LEU A 278 26.01 -3.09 38.67
N ASP A 279 25.47 -4.22 38.23
CA ASP A 279 25.46 -5.47 38.98
C ASP A 279 26.87 -5.92 39.35
N TRP A 280 27.85 -5.70 38.45
CA TRP A 280 29.24 -6.02 38.73
C TRP A 280 29.84 -5.08 39.78
N ILE A 281 29.66 -3.77 39.62
CA ILE A 281 30.20 -2.75 40.53
C ILE A 281 29.63 -2.95 41.94
N GLU A 282 28.30 -3.04 42.06
CA GLU A 282 27.60 -3.12 43.35
C GLU A 282 27.68 -4.52 43.98
N GLY A 283 27.96 -5.56 43.18
CA GLY A 283 28.05 -6.94 43.63
C GLY A 283 29.50 -7.41 43.81
N PRO A 284 30.04 -8.23 42.87
CA PRO A 284 31.38 -8.80 43.00
C PRO A 284 32.50 -7.77 43.16
N GLY A 285 32.44 -6.64 42.44
CA GLY A 285 33.44 -5.58 42.51
C GLY A 285 33.54 -4.98 43.91
N GLU A 286 32.40 -4.57 44.48
CA GLU A 286 32.32 -4.06 45.85
C GLU A 286 32.81 -5.09 46.87
N LYS A 287 32.39 -6.36 46.75
CA LYS A 287 32.84 -7.43 47.65
C LYS A 287 34.35 -7.62 47.62
N TRP A 288 34.95 -7.64 46.43
CA TRP A 288 36.39 -7.78 46.28
C TRP A 288 37.13 -6.55 46.85
N LEU A 289 36.62 -5.34 46.61
CA LEU A 289 37.20 -4.14 47.20
C LEU A 289 37.18 -4.19 48.74
N LEU A 290 36.11 -4.74 49.33
CA LEU A 290 35.98 -4.85 50.79
C LEU A 290 36.92 -5.91 51.40
N THR A 291 37.36 -6.94 50.66
CA THR A 291 38.37 -7.88 51.18
C THR A 291 39.76 -7.25 51.28
N LEU A 292 40.00 -6.14 50.58
CA LEU A 292 41.29 -5.47 50.50
C LEU A 292 41.38 -4.28 51.48
N HIS A 293 41.09 -4.52 52.76
CA HIS A 293 41.13 -3.49 53.81
C HIS A 293 42.41 -3.52 54.67
N GLU A 294 43.22 -4.57 54.55
CA GLU A 294 44.42 -4.77 55.37
C GLU A 294 45.65 -4.06 54.78
N ILE A 295 46.65 -3.80 55.62
CA ILE A 295 47.91 -3.15 55.23
C ILE A 295 49.13 -4.10 55.28
N GLY A 296 48.93 -5.34 55.74
CA GLY A 296 49.98 -6.33 55.98
C GLY A 296 50.73 -6.09 57.29
N GLU A 297 51.21 -7.16 57.95
CA GLU A 297 52.00 -7.04 59.19
C GLU A 297 53.52 -7.06 58.93
N ASN A 298 53.93 -7.60 57.77
CA ASN A 298 55.31 -7.72 57.35
C ASN A 298 55.50 -7.39 55.86
N LYS A 299 56.77 -7.31 55.43
CA LYS A 299 57.16 -6.92 54.06
C LYS A 299 56.56 -7.83 52.98
N ASP A 300 56.50 -9.14 53.22
CA ASP A 300 56.02 -10.11 52.24
C ASP A 300 54.50 -10.09 52.12
N GLU A 301 53.77 -9.97 53.24
CA GLU A 301 52.32 -9.77 53.26
C GLU A 301 51.91 -8.46 52.59
N ALA A 302 52.58 -7.35 52.91
CA ALA A 302 52.30 -6.06 52.30
C ALA A 302 52.52 -6.08 50.77
N ARG A 303 53.60 -6.76 50.32
CA ARG A 303 53.86 -6.96 48.89
C ARG A 303 52.81 -7.82 48.21
N GLN A 304 52.32 -8.88 48.86
CA GLN A 304 51.27 -9.73 48.32
C GLN A 304 49.94 -8.97 48.20
N LEU A 305 49.56 -8.20 49.22
CA LEU A 305 48.38 -7.32 49.17
C LEU A 305 48.47 -6.29 48.04
N VAL A 306 49.65 -5.70 47.80
CA VAL A 306 49.84 -4.77 46.67
C VAL A 306 49.58 -5.45 45.32
N LYS A 307 49.97 -6.72 45.13
CA LYS A 307 49.67 -7.45 43.88
C LYS A 307 48.17 -7.64 43.68
N GLU A 308 47.43 -7.97 44.74
CA GLU A 308 45.98 -8.16 44.70
C GLU A 308 45.25 -6.83 44.41
N HIS A 309 45.68 -5.74 45.04
CA HIS A 309 45.21 -4.39 44.71
C HIS A 309 45.49 -4.00 43.25
N GLN A 310 46.65 -4.38 42.70
CA GLN A 310 46.96 -4.11 41.29
C GLN A 310 46.05 -4.88 40.33
N GLN A 311 45.68 -6.12 40.66
CA GLN A 311 44.71 -6.89 39.86
C GLN A 311 43.34 -6.22 39.84
N LEU A 312 42.86 -5.76 41.01
CA LEU A 312 41.61 -5.02 41.09
C LEU A 312 41.69 -3.67 40.34
N ALA A 313 42.84 -2.99 40.42
CA ALA A 313 43.08 -1.75 39.69
C ALA A 313 43.04 -1.96 38.17
N LEU A 314 43.61 -3.05 37.64
CA LEU A 314 43.47 -3.40 36.22
C LEU A 314 42.00 -3.63 35.86
N LYS A 315 41.28 -4.41 36.67
CA LYS A 315 39.86 -4.65 36.43
C LYS A 315 39.04 -3.36 36.46
N SER A 316 39.34 -2.43 37.36
CA SER A 316 38.68 -1.12 37.43
C SER A 316 38.86 -0.29 36.16
N LYS A 317 39.99 -0.42 35.45
CA LYS A 317 40.22 0.24 34.16
C LYS A 317 39.34 -0.35 33.05
N GLU A 318 39.12 -1.66 33.05
CA GLU A 318 38.17 -2.31 32.13
C GLU A 318 36.73 -1.81 32.36
N ILE A 319 36.33 -1.64 33.63
CA ILE A 319 35.01 -1.11 33.99
C ILE A 319 34.82 0.33 33.49
N ILE A 320 35.85 1.19 33.57
CA ILE A 320 35.81 2.53 32.99
C ILE A 320 35.65 2.48 31.47
N ALA A 321 36.41 1.62 30.78
CA ALA A 321 36.31 1.47 29.34
C ALA A 321 34.89 1.01 28.91
N GLN A 322 34.32 0.03 29.62
CA GLN A 322 32.93 -0.42 29.40
C GLN A 322 31.91 0.71 29.64
N ALA A 323 32.11 1.52 30.68
CA ALA A 323 31.24 2.67 30.95
C ALA A 323 31.29 3.72 29.83
N ASP A 324 32.47 3.95 29.25
CA ASP A 324 32.64 4.87 28.11
C ASP A 324 32.01 4.33 26.83
N GLU A 325 32.15 3.03 26.54
CA GLU A 325 31.46 2.37 25.41
C GLU A 325 29.94 2.49 25.51
N LEU A 326 29.37 2.25 26.70
CA LEU A 326 27.93 2.41 26.95
C LEU A 326 27.49 3.88 26.81
N ALA A 327 28.31 4.82 27.25
CA ALA A 327 28.02 6.24 27.12
C ALA A 327 28.07 6.75 25.68
N ASP A 328 28.92 6.17 24.84
CA ASP A 328 28.98 6.45 23.41
C ASP A 328 27.79 5.82 22.68
N LEU A 329 27.37 4.61 23.07
CA LEU A 329 26.12 4.00 22.60
C LEU A 329 24.90 4.85 22.98
N ALA A 330 24.82 5.36 24.22
CA ALA A 330 23.79 6.29 24.63
C ALA A 330 23.77 7.54 23.74
N SER A 331 24.93 8.10 23.40
CA SER A 331 25.03 9.28 22.54
C SER A 331 24.51 9.03 21.13
N ARG A 332 24.78 7.85 20.55
CA ARG A 332 24.19 7.42 19.27
C ARG A 332 22.67 7.23 19.39
N LEU A 333 22.19 6.61 20.46
CA LEU A 333 20.76 6.41 20.73
C LEU A 333 20.00 7.73 20.89
N MET A 334 20.60 8.75 21.50
CA MET A 334 19.98 10.07 21.63
C MET A 334 19.73 10.74 20.27
N ALA A 335 20.64 10.54 19.30
CA ALA A 335 20.46 11.00 17.94
C ALA A 335 19.43 10.15 17.17
N ALA A 336 19.43 8.84 17.39
CA ALA A 336 18.54 7.90 16.71
C ALA A 336 17.09 7.93 17.26
N VAL A 337 16.90 8.28 18.53
CA VAL A 337 15.62 8.27 19.26
C VAL A 337 15.47 9.52 20.15
N PRO A 338 15.15 10.69 19.56
CA PRO A 338 15.08 11.97 20.30
C PRO A 338 14.09 11.99 21.47
N ALA A 339 13.04 11.16 21.42
CA ALA A 339 12.05 11.04 22.48
C ALA A 339 12.64 10.55 23.82
N HIS A 340 13.74 9.79 23.77
CA HIS A 340 14.38 9.20 24.96
C HIS A 340 15.66 9.95 25.37
N SER A 341 16.01 11.06 24.70
CA SER A 341 17.32 11.70 24.90
C SER A 341 17.58 12.11 26.34
N ILE A 342 16.56 12.61 27.06
CA ILE A 342 16.71 13.01 28.47
C ILE A 342 17.02 11.80 29.37
N THR A 343 16.34 10.68 29.13
CA THR A 343 16.55 9.45 29.93
C THR A 343 17.92 8.84 29.63
N LEU A 344 18.30 8.79 28.35
CA LEU A 344 19.60 8.29 27.92
C LEU A 344 20.75 9.16 28.43
N GLU A 345 20.58 10.49 28.44
CA GLU A 345 21.57 11.41 29.00
C GLU A 345 21.78 11.17 30.49
N LYS A 346 20.70 10.97 31.25
CA LYS A 346 20.79 10.64 32.68
C LYS A 346 21.50 9.30 32.90
N ALA A 347 21.14 8.26 32.14
CA ALA A 347 21.79 6.95 32.24
C ALA A 347 23.28 7.04 31.89
N ARG A 348 23.63 7.81 30.85
CA ARG A 348 25.01 8.08 30.41
C ARG A 348 25.86 8.68 31.54
N GLU A 349 25.35 9.73 32.19
CA GLU A 349 26.06 10.38 33.29
C GLU A 349 26.15 9.48 34.53
N GLN A 350 25.07 8.76 34.85
CA GLN A 350 25.04 7.83 35.98
C GLN A 350 26.09 6.72 35.84
N VAL A 351 26.17 6.08 34.68
CA VAL A 351 27.11 4.99 34.39
C VAL A 351 28.56 5.45 34.50
N ARG A 352 28.90 6.58 33.86
CA ARG A 352 30.24 7.18 33.98
C ARG A 352 30.57 7.59 35.41
N GLY A 353 29.60 8.19 36.10
CA GLY A 353 29.75 8.63 37.49
C GLY A 353 30.08 7.48 38.43
N LEU A 354 29.31 6.39 38.37
CA LEU A 354 29.50 5.22 39.24
C LEU A 354 30.81 4.49 38.96
N ALA A 355 31.15 4.28 37.67
CA ALA A 355 32.41 3.65 37.29
C ALA A 355 33.62 4.47 37.80
N ARG A 356 33.59 5.80 37.65
CA ARG A 356 34.64 6.70 38.16
C ARG A 356 34.74 6.68 39.68
N GLN A 357 33.61 6.71 40.38
CA GLN A 357 33.61 6.64 41.84
C GLN A 357 34.22 5.34 42.35
N TYR A 358 33.87 4.21 41.72
CA TYR A 358 34.46 2.91 42.02
C TYR A 358 35.97 2.90 41.76
N ALA A 359 36.41 3.33 40.57
CA ALA A 359 37.83 3.40 40.22
C ALA A 359 38.64 4.28 41.19
N ASN A 360 38.11 5.44 41.59
CA ASN A 360 38.76 6.32 42.56
C ASN A 360 38.94 5.67 43.94
N ARG A 361 38.00 4.81 44.36
CA ARG A 361 38.12 4.06 45.62
C ARG A 361 39.18 2.98 45.53
N VAL A 362 39.19 2.23 44.42
CA VAL A 362 40.21 1.22 44.12
C VAL A 362 41.59 1.88 44.12
N GLU A 363 41.78 2.96 43.37
CA GLU A 363 43.06 3.68 43.27
C GLU A 363 43.55 4.18 44.64
N ARG A 364 42.65 4.72 45.47
CA ARG A 364 43.00 5.18 46.82
C ARG A 364 43.51 4.04 47.69
N GLN A 365 42.79 2.91 47.74
CA GLN A 365 43.22 1.75 48.53
C GLN A 365 44.52 1.14 47.98
N THR A 366 44.66 1.04 46.65
CA THR A 366 45.92 0.62 46.02
C THR A 366 47.08 1.55 46.41
N GLY A 367 46.84 2.86 46.48
CA GLY A 367 47.83 3.83 46.94
C GLY A 367 48.24 3.61 48.40
N MET A 368 47.28 3.36 49.29
CA MET A 368 47.55 3.06 50.71
C MET A 368 48.35 1.76 50.88
N ALA A 369 47.99 0.69 50.16
CA ALA A 369 48.72 -0.57 50.20
C ALA A 369 50.17 -0.42 49.73
N ARG A 370 50.41 0.37 48.67
CA ARG A 370 51.77 0.69 48.21
C ARG A 370 52.57 1.44 49.26
N GLN A 371 51.97 2.42 49.94
CA GLN A 371 52.63 3.13 51.03
C GLN A 371 52.98 2.19 52.20
N SER A 372 52.12 1.21 52.49
CA SER A 372 52.40 0.19 53.50
C SER A 372 53.58 -0.71 53.10
N GLU A 373 53.60 -1.21 51.86
CA GLU A 373 54.74 -2.00 51.34
C GLU A 373 56.04 -1.20 51.40
N GLU A 374 56.01 0.08 51.00
CA GLU A 374 57.17 0.97 51.11
C GLU A 374 57.63 1.14 52.57
N PHE A 375 56.70 1.30 53.50
CA PHE A 375 56.99 1.41 54.93
C PHE A 375 57.65 0.13 55.45
N HIS A 376 57.03 -1.04 55.26
CA HIS A 376 57.58 -2.32 55.72
C HIS A 376 58.91 -2.65 55.03
N THR A 377 59.09 -2.26 53.77
CA THR A 377 60.37 -2.37 53.07
C THR A 377 61.44 -1.54 53.77
N ARG A 378 61.18 -0.25 54.03
CA ARG A 378 62.14 0.62 54.73
C ARG A 378 62.43 0.17 56.16
N VAL A 379 61.41 -0.25 56.91
CA VAL A 379 61.59 -0.77 58.28
C VAL A 379 62.41 -2.05 58.26
N SER A 380 62.15 -2.97 57.33
CA SER A 380 62.96 -4.19 57.17
C SER A 380 64.41 -3.87 56.81
N ASP A 381 64.64 -2.86 55.96
CA ASP A 381 65.99 -2.46 55.54
C ASP A 381 66.74 -1.76 56.70
N VAL A 382 66.06 -0.94 57.52
CA VAL A 382 66.62 -0.27 58.71
C VAL A 382 66.86 -1.27 59.86
N CYS A 383 65.89 -2.10 60.21
CA CYS A 383 66.10 -3.12 61.25
C CYS A 383 67.13 -4.17 60.82
N GLY A 384 67.20 -4.50 59.53
CA GLY A 384 68.25 -5.37 58.99
C GLY A 384 69.64 -4.74 59.11
N THR A 385 69.77 -3.42 58.89
CA THR A 385 71.05 -2.71 59.07
C THR A 385 71.43 -2.54 60.54
N PHE A 386 70.48 -2.26 61.45
CA PHE A 386 70.72 -2.24 62.89
C PHE A 386 71.08 -3.60 63.47
N LEU A 387 70.39 -4.68 63.09
CA LEU A 387 70.74 -6.05 63.49
C LEU A 387 72.12 -6.44 62.95
N ILE A 388 72.48 -6.01 61.74
CA ILE A 388 73.83 -6.20 61.21
C ILE A 388 74.83 -5.39 62.03
N GLU A 389 74.59 -4.13 62.38
CA GLU A 389 75.50 -3.33 63.21
C GLU A 389 75.66 -3.92 64.61
N GLU A 390 74.57 -4.32 65.29
CA GLU A 390 74.57 -4.91 66.63
C GLU A 390 75.22 -6.29 66.64
N VAL A 391 74.97 -7.12 65.62
CA VAL A 391 75.67 -8.40 65.40
C VAL A 391 77.13 -8.17 65.00
N THR A 392 77.47 -7.12 64.26
CA THR A 392 78.86 -6.77 63.90
C THR A 392 79.62 -6.18 65.08
N GLU A 393 78.94 -5.49 66.01
CA GLU A 393 79.49 -4.99 67.27
C GLU A 393 79.68 -6.15 68.27
N MET A 394 78.72 -7.08 68.35
CA MET A 394 78.85 -8.33 69.12
C MET A 394 79.93 -9.28 68.55
N LEU A 395 80.04 -9.41 67.22
CA LEU A 395 81.08 -10.21 66.57
C LEU A 395 82.41 -9.46 66.45
N GLY A 396 82.42 -8.15 66.67
CA GLY A 396 83.61 -7.29 66.66
C GLY A 396 84.56 -7.54 67.84
N GLU A 397 84.08 -8.14 68.94
CA GLU A 397 84.92 -8.57 70.06
C GLU A 397 85.35 -10.06 69.99
N VAL A 398 84.85 -10.84 69.03
CA VAL A 398 85.22 -12.26 68.90
C VAL A 398 85.90 -12.51 67.56
N VAL A 399 87.20 -12.24 67.52
CA VAL A 399 88.08 -12.81 66.48
C VAL A 399 88.23 -14.30 66.75
N VAL A 400 87.44 -15.14 66.08
CA VAL A 400 87.71 -16.57 65.96
C VAL A 400 87.52 -17.02 64.50
N ASP A 401 88.47 -17.84 64.06
CA ASP A 401 88.84 -18.16 62.67
C ASP A 401 87.70 -18.69 61.78
N ARG A 402 87.59 -18.15 60.56
CA ARG A 402 86.52 -18.42 59.57
C ARG A 402 86.53 -19.83 58.96
N ARG A 403 87.38 -20.75 59.42
CA ARG A 403 87.51 -22.10 58.83
C ARG A 403 86.73 -23.20 59.53
N GLU A 404 86.13 -22.94 60.70
CA GLU A 404 85.42 -24.00 61.46
C GLU A 404 83.88 -23.96 61.36
N LEU A 405 83.26 -22.89 60.83
CA LEU A 405 81.80 -22.73 60.85
C LEU A 405 81.08 -23.07 59.54
N TRP A 406 81.80 -23.38 58.45
CA TRP A 406 81.16 -23.73 57.17
C TRP A 406 80.28 -25.00 57.20
N PRO A 407 80.53 -26.03 58.04
CA PRO A 407 79.66 -27.20 58.10
C PRO A 407 78.33 -26.99 58.86
N ALA A 408 78.23 -26.02 59.77
CA ALA A 408 77.05 -25.85 60.63
C ALA A 408 75.94 -24.98 60.01
N ILE A 409 76.27 -24.18 58.99
CA ILE A 409 75.30 -23.31 58.30
C ILE A 409 74.48 -24.09 57.25
N VAL A 410 74.97 -25.26 56.80
CA VAL A 410 74.27 -26.12 55.83
C VAL A 410 73.17 -26.97 56.50
N GLU A 411 73.19 -27.16 57.82
CA GLU A 411 72.16 -27.93 58.55
C GLU A 411 70.98 -27.09 59.07
N ALA A 412 70.95 -25.78 58.80
CA ALA A 412 69.85 -24.89 59.20
C ALA A 412 69.01 -24.36 58.01
N GLU A 413 69.22 -24.92 56.80
CA GLU A 413 68.41 -24.70 55.60
C GLU A 413 67.55 -25.94 55.22
N GLU A 414 67.18 -26.77 56.20
CA GLU A 414 65.95 -27.59 56.24
C GLU A 414 65.09 -27.14 57.42
#